data_AF-A0AAQ4D5Z6-F1
#
_entry.id   AF-A0AAQ4D5Z6-F1
#
_cell.length_a   1.000
_cell.length_b   1.000
_cell.length_c   1.000
_cell.angle_alpha   90.00
_cell.angle_beta   90.00
_cell.angle_gamma   90.00
#
_symmetry.space_group_name_H-M   'P 1'
#
loop_
_entity.id
_entity.type
_entity.pdbx_description
1 polymer ?
#
loop_
_entity_poly.entity_id
_entity_poly.type
_entity_poly.pdbx_seq_one_letter_code
_entity_poly.pdbx_strand_id
1 'polypeptide(L)' 'MEQLGIISPATTSEYATPAVPVNKQDGSIPICGDYKTTVNPCLDVDRYPIRKVDDLFTALSG' A
#
# COMPACT_ATOMS: atom_id res chain seq x y z
N MET A 1 12.04 10.02 -3.85
CA MET A 1 10.70 10.33 -3.29
C MET A 1 10.68 11.72 -2.66
N GLU A 2 11.71 12.14 -1.91
CA GLU A 2 11.81 13.51 -1.37
C GLU A 2 11.84 14.58 -2.47
N GLN A 3 12.68 14.40 -3.49
CA GLN A 3 12.74 15.32 -4.65
C GLN A 3 11.42 15.38 -5.45
N LEU A 4 10.60 14.33 -5.37
CA LEU A 4 9.28 14.28 -6.00
C LEU A 4 8.18 14.85 -5.10
N GLY A 5 8.50 15.28 -3.87
CA GLY A 5 7.54 15.79 -2.90
C GLY A 5 6.62 14.73 -2.29
N ILE A 6 6.94 13.44 -2.43
CA ILE A 6 6.09 12.32 -1.97
C ILE A 6 6.31 12.02 -0.49
N ILE A 7 7.54 12.19 -0.01
CA ILE A 7 7.92 12.01 1.40
C ILE A 7 8.75 13.20 1.86
N SER A 8 8.77 13.43 3.17
CA SER A 8 9.63 14.40 3.83
C SER A 8 10.28 13.78 5.06
N PRO A 9 11.46 14.29 5.47
CA PRO A 9 12.10 13.81 6.69
C PRO A 9 11.26 14.22 7.90
N ALA A 10 11.07 13.29 8.83
CA ALA A 10 10.48 13.53 10.14
C ALA A 10 11.53 13.22 11.20
N THR A 11 11.88 14.23 12.02
CA THR A 11 12.86 14.05 13.11
C THR A 11 12.33 13.13 14.20
N THR A 12 11.03 13.20 14.46
CA THR A 12 10.32 12.38 15.46
C THR A 12 8.93 12.03 14.94
N SER A 13 8.46 10.83 15.24
CA SER A 13 7.11 10.37 14.91
C SER A 13 6.61 9.40 15.99
N GLU A 14 5.33 9.48 16.31
CA GLU A 14 4.65 8.52 17.19
C GLU A 14 4.47 7.15 16.49
N TYR A 15 4.38 7.18 15.15
CA TYR A 15 4.19 6.00 14.32
C TYR A 15 5.42 5.73 13.46
N ALA A 16 5.79 4.46 13.35
CA ALA A 16 6.86 3.99 12.47
C ALA A 16 6.52 2.60 11.95
N THR A 17 7.10 2.25 10.80
CA THR A 17 7.00 0.91 10.23
C THR A 17 8.37 0.45 9.73
N PRO A 18 8.72 -0.85 9.84
CA PRO A 18 9.94 -1.36 9.24
C PRO A 18 9.96 -1.14 7.72
N ALA A 19 11.10 -0.67 7.21
CA ALA A 19 11.35 -0.61 5.77
C ALA A 19 11.76 -2.00 5.25
N VAL A 20 11.10 -2.44 4.18
CA VAL A 20 11.25 -3.75 3.56
C VAL A 20 11.69 -3.55 2.11
N PRO A 21 12.94 -3.88 1.76
CA PRO A 21 13.38 -3.90 0.37
C PRO A 21 12.77 -5.10 -0.36
N VAL A 22 12.26 -4.88 -1.57
CA VAL A 22 11.69 -5.94 -2.40
C VAL A 22 12.57 -6.14 -3.63
N ASN A 23 13.12 -7.33 -3.82
CA ASN A 23 13.91 -7.65 -5.00
C ASN A 23 12.98 -8.05 -6.16
N LYS A 24 12.84 -7.17 -7.14
CA LYS A 24 12.11 -7.48 -8.38
C LYS A 24 13.01 -8.15 -9.41
N GLN A 25 12.40 -8.91 -10.33
CA GLN A 25 13.11 -9.63 -11.39
C GLN A 25 13.82 -8.69 -12.37
N ASP A 26 13.32 -7.47 -12.54
CA ASP A 26 13.93 -6.42 -13.35
C ASP A 26 15.16 -5.76 -12.70
N GLY A 27 15.57 -6.24 -11.51
CA GLY A 27 16.70 -5.73 -10.75
C GLY A 27 16.39 -4.48 -9.92
N SER A 28 15.16 -3.96 -9.97
CA SER A 28 14.73 -2.85 -9.13
C SER A 28 14.51 -3.30 -7.67
N ILE A 29 14.80 -2.39 -6.73
CA ILE A 29 14.64 -2.61 -5.29
C ILE A 29 13.74 -1.53 -4.70
N PRO A 30 12.41 -1.58 -4.92
CA PRO A 30 11.50 -0.68 -4.24
C PRO A 30 11.49 -0.94 -2.73
N ILE A 31 11.35 0.16 -1.97
CA ILE A 31 11.19 0.14 -0.53
C ILE A 31 9.69 0.11 -0.23
N CYS A 32 9.26 -0.85 0.59
CA CYS A 32 7.90 -0.97 1.11
C CYS A 32 7.92 -0.84 2.63
N GLY A 33 6.80 -0.42 3.25
CA GLY A 33 6.64 -0.48 4.70
C GLY A 33 5.87 -1.74 5.12
N ASP A 34 6.24 -2.38 6.22
CA ASP A 34 5.45 -3.47 6.81
C ASP A 34 4.24 -2.93 7.61
N TYR A 35 3.26 -2.39 6.88
CA TYR A 35 2.05 -1.83 7.49
C TYR A 35 1.14 -2.91 8.09
N LYS A 36 1.29 -4.16 7.66
CA LYS A 36 0.47 -5.28 8.16
C LYS A 36 0.69 -5.53 9.63
N THR A 37 1.94 -5.47 10.10
CA THR A 37 2.31 -5.72 11.50
C THR A 37 2.23 -4.47 12.38
N THR A 38 2.06 -3.29 11.78
CA THR A 38 2.12 -2.00 12.47
C THR A 38 0.78 -1.25 12.41
N VAL A 39 0.54 -0.49 11.35
CA VAL A 39 -0.60 0.44 11.26
C VAL A 39 -1.93 -0.28 11.01
N ASN A 40 -1.96 -1.31 10.15
CA ASN A 40 -3.21 -1.92 9.69
C ASN A 40 -4.14 -2.44 10.81
N PRO A 41 -3.65 -3.09 11.88
CA PRO A 41 -4.51 -3.55 12.98
C PRO A 41 -5.13 -2.42 13.81
N CYS A 42 -4.59 -1.20 13.73
CA CYS A 42 -5.03 -0.04 14.49
C CYS A 42 -6.01 0.84 13.70
N LEU A 43 -6.25 0.55 12.42
CA LEU A 43 -7.13 1.33 11.56
C LEU A 43 -8.57 0.80 11.62
N ASP A 44 -9.52 1.72 11.62
CA ASP A 44 -10.92 1.40 11.35
C ASP A 44 -11.08 1.02 9.86
N VAL A 45 -11.60 -0.17 9.61
CA VAL A 45 -11.73 -0.70 8.24
C VAL A 45 -12.98 -0.13 7.57
N ASP A 46 -12.79 0.87 6.72
CA ASP A 46 -13.83 1.35 5.81
C ASP A 46 -13.98 0.38 4.61
N ARG A 47 -15.12 -0.32 4.55
CA ARG A 47 -15.38 -1.34 3.53
C ARG A 47 -16.18 -0.76 2.38
N TYR A 48 -15.50 -0.39 1.30
CA TYR A 48 -16.13 -0.08 0.02
C TYR A 48 -16.24 -1.32 -0.87
N PRO A 49 -17.43 -1.67 -1.40
CA PRO A 49 -17.60 -2.85 -2.23
C PRO A 49 -16.94 -2.66 -3.60
N ILE A 50 -15.81 -3.34 -3.82
CA ILE A 50 -15.22 -3.49 -5.15
C ILE A 50 -15.87 -4.72 -5.80
N ARG A 51 -16.54 -4.51 -6.94
CA ARG A 51 -17.18 -5.59 -7.70
C ARG A 51 -16.16 -6.62 -8.15
N LYS A 52 -16.55 -7.90 -8.16
CA LYS A 52 -15.69 -8.94 -8.71
C LYS A 52 -15.61 -8.79 -10.22
N VAL A 53 -14.53 -9.32 -10.78
CA VAL A 53 -14.32 -9.35 -12.24
C VAL A 53 -15.49 -10.07 -12.94
N ASP A 54 -15.98 -11.18 -12.36
CA ASP A 54 -17.14 -11.90 -12.89
C ASP A 54 -18.40 -11.04 -12.91
N ASP A 55 -18.66 -10.28 -11.84
CA ASP A 55 -19.80 -9.35 -11.77
C ASP A 55 -19.73 -8.28 -12.87
N LEU A 56 -18.51 -7.84 -13.23
CA LEU A 56 -18.30 -6.89 -14.31
C LEU A 56 -18.58 -7.52 -15.68
N PHE A 57 -18.14 -8.76 -15.92
CA PHE A 57 -18.37 -9.45 -17.19
C PHE A 57 -19.84 -9.84 -17.37
N THR A 58 -20.52 -10.30 -16.32
CA THR A 58 -21.97 -10.56 -16.35
C THR A 58 -22.76 -9.30 -16.69
N ALA A 59 -22.36 -8.14 -16.15
CA ALA A 59 -23.02 -6.89 -16.47
C ALA A 59 -22.83 -6.44 -17.94
N LEU A 60 -21.80 -6.93 -18.64
CA LEU A 60 -21.48 -6.55 -20.02
C LEU A 60 -22.08 -7.50 -21.07
N SER A 61 -22.37 -8.75 -20.71
CA SER A 61 -22.75 -9.83 -21.64
C SER A 61 -24.26 -9.89 -21.95
N GLY A 62 -24.88 -8.71 -22.12
CA GLY A 62 -26.28 -8.56 -22.53
C GLY A 62 -26.64 -9.31 -23.79
#